data_AF-A0A948SR74-F1
#
_entry.id   AF-A0A948SR74-F1
#
_cell.length_a   1.000
_cell.length_b   1.000
_cell.length_c   1.000
_cell.angle_alpha   90.00
_cell.angle_beta   90.00
_cell.angle_gamma   90.00
#
_symmetry.space_group_name_H-M   'P 1'
#
loop_
_entity.id
_entity.type
_entity.pdbx_description
1 polymer ?
#
loop_
_entity_poly.entity_id
_entity_poly.type
_entity_poly.pdbx_seq_one_letter_code
_entity_poly.pdbx_strand_id
1 'polypeptide(L)'
;MSTSPHPRRDRRHGSTAEPPGIRIAPTLFARANPFVDAAWQAADLGLCMSAGCPDCGALGFRRALARLDGIADEVPVNSPRLDVPAAPAPLARALAEVDFDLLRLAPRWYDALDVALMHVRERRELGFVLADWVQRAAIPARVLDLVLYRHVRYGYPDERLADLWIGRCLHACTELADDGLVETLILACPERVGADPAARRAALDSAARSSCVRDVIGRLGECA
;
A
#
# COMPACT_ATOMS: atom_id res chain seq x y z
N MET A 1 64.19 -20.23 14.27
CA MET A 1 63.82 -20.88 12.99
C MET A 1 62.71 -20.01 12.39
N SER A 2 63.00 -19.02 11.52
CA SER A 2 63.24 -19.13 10.07
C SER A 2 62.18 -20.03 9.40
N THR A 3 61.34 -19.62 8.45
CA THR A 3 61.56 -18.70 7.31
C THR A 3 60.22 -18.19 6.78
N SER A 4 60.09 -16.88 6.52
CA SER A 4 59.11 -16.35 5.56
C SER A 4 59.44 -16.85 4.13
N PRO A 5 58.44 -16.84 3.24
CA PRO A 5 58.64 -16.05 2.03
C PRO A 5 57.39 -15.22 1.65
N HIS A 6 57.62 -13.94 1.37
CA HIS A 6 56.69 -13.08 0.66
C HIS A 6 56.51 -13.56 -0.79
N PRO A 7 55.29 -13.54 -1.34
CA PRO A 7 55.08 -13.42 -2.76
C PRO A 7 54.72 -11.99 -3.17
N ARG A 8 55.23 -11.66 -4.35
CA ARG A 8 55.35 -10.36 -5.00
C ARG A 8 54.02 -9.67 -5.32
N ARG A 9 54.12 -8.34 -5.33
CA ARG A 9 53.15 -7.37 -5.83
C ARG A 9 53.20 -7.37 -7.37
N ASP A 10 52.32 -8.14 -8.01
CA ASP A 10 52.09 -8.04 -9.46
C ASP A 10 50.91 -7.11 -9.74
N ARG A 11 51.25 -5.90 -10.19
CA ARG A 11 50.37 -5.04 -10.99
C ARG A 11 50.24 -5.68 -12.37
N ARG A 12 49.07 -6.15 -12.75
CA ARG A 12 48.63 -6.17 -14.16
C ARG A 12 47.10 -6.18 -14.26
N HIS A 13 46.64 -5.35 -15.20
CA HIS A 13 45.27 -5.14 -15.63
C HIS A 13 44.49 -6.41 -15.95
N GLY A 14 43.18 -6.38 -15.71
CA GLY A 14 42.24 -7.23 -16.42
C GLY A 14 40.97 -7.57 -15.64
N SER A 15 39.93 -6.75 -15.81
CA SER A 15 38.52 -7.14 -15.71
C SER A 15 38.07 -7.79 -14.39
N THR A 16 37.69 -6.96 -13.41
CA THR A 16 36.54 -7.29 -12.56
C THR A 16 35.32 -7.28 -13.48
N ALA A 17 34.99 -8.43 -14.05
CA ALA A 17 33.65 -8.64 -14.58
C ALA A 17 32.72 -8.61 -13.36
N GLU A 18 32.22 -7.41 -13.03
CA GLU A 18 30.96 -7.29 -12.32
C GLU A 18 29.96 -8.22 -13.04
N PRO A 19 29.15 -8.99 -12.29
CA PRO A 19 28.08 -9.76 -12.91
C PRO A 19 27.30 -8.80 -13.80
N PRO A 20 26.94 -9.16 -15.04
CA PRO A 20 26.29 -8.24 -15.94
C PRO A 20 25.02 -7.74 -15.25
N GLY A 21 25.09 -6.52 -14.73
CA GLY A 21 23.94 -5.82 -14.22
C GLY A 21 22.97 -5.81 -15.37
N ILE A 22 21.80 -6.41 -15.16
CA ILE A 22 20.70 -6.33 -16.10
C ILE A 22 20.57 -4.85 -16.42
N ARG A 23 20.95 -4.45 -17.64
CA ARG A 23 20.71 -3.09 -18.10
C ARG A 23 19.20 -2.97 -18.13
N ILE A 24 18.67 -2.31 -17.11
CA ILE A 24 17.25 -2.04 -16.96
C ILE A 24 16.84 -1.29 -18.23
N ALA A 25 16.20 -1.99 -19.17
CA ALA A 25 15.36 -1.31 -20.15
C ALA A 25 14.46 -0.38 -19.33
N PRO A 26 14.26 0.90 -19.69
CA PRO A 26 13.38 1.80 -18.94
C PRO A 26 12.12 1.00 -18.63
N THR A 27 11.90 0.74 -17.34
CA THR A 27 11.11 -0.41 -16.88
C THR A 27 9.79 -0.40 -17.65
N LEU A 28 9.29 -1.55 -18.09
CA LEU A 28 7.94 -1.60 -18.71
C LEU A 28 6.90 -0.91 -17.80
N PHE A 29 7.18 -0.88 -16.50
CA PHE A 29 6.44 -0.20 -15.45
C PHE A 29 6.57 1.34 -15.42
N ALA A 30 7.74 1.92 -15.72
CA ALA A 30 7.93 3.38 -15.83
C ALA A 30 7.04 4.01 -16.90
N ARG A 31 6.67 3.22 -17.92
CA ARG A 31 5.72 3.64 -18.96
C ARG A 31 4.25 3.41 -18.57
N ALA A 32 3.99 2.61 -17.55
CA ALA A 32 2.65 2.20 -17.18
C ALA A 32 2.10 3.01 -15.99
N ASN A 33 2.88 3.17 -14.93
CA ASN A 33 2.45 3.93 -13.75
C ASN A 33 3.65 4.41 -12.89
N PRO A 34 3.78 5.73 -12.60
CA PRO A 34 4.90 6.27 -11.84
C PRO A 34 5.05 5.70 -10.42
N PHE A 35 3.94 5.39 -9.74
CA PHE A 35 3.98 4.82 -8.39
C PHE A 35 4.49 3.37 -8.43
N VAL A 36 4.02 2.57 -9.39
CA VAL A 36 4.51 1.18 -9.56
C VAL A 36 6.00 1.16 -9.86
N ASP A 37 6.48 2.06 -10.72
CA ASP A 37 7.91 2.20 -11.00
C ASP A 37 8.71 2.59 -9.75
N ALA A 38 8.21 3.54 -8.94
CA ALA A 38 8.85 3.91 -7.68
C ALA A 38 8.95 2.74 -6.69
N ALA A 39 7.94 1.85 -6.64
CA ALA A 39 7.98 0.65 -5.82
C ALA A 39 9.05 -0.36 -6.29
N TRP A 40 9.17 -0.56 -7.61
CA TRP A 40 10.23 -1.40 -8.19
C TRP A 40 11.62 -0.83 -7.92
N GLN A 41 11.83 0.46 -8.19
CA GLN A 41 13.10 1.11 -7.92
C GLN A 41 13.48 1.06 -6.43
N ALA A 42 12.49 1.23 -5.54
CA ALA A 42 12.72 1.10 -4.11
C ALA A 42 13.19 -0.31 -3.73
N ALA A 43 12.60 -1.35 -4.32
CA ALA A 43 13.03 -2.72 -4.12
C ALA A 43 14.46 -2.97 -4.65
N ASP A 44 14.77 -2.50 -5.85
CA ASP A 44 16.09 -2.65 -6.48
C ASP A 44 17.18 -1.94 -5.67
N LEU A 45 16.85 -0.78 -5.08
CA LEU A 45 17.75 -0.02 -4.20
C LEU A 45 17.78 -0.55 -2.76
N GLY A 46 17.03 -1.60 -2.44
CA GLY A 46 16.96 -2.16 -1.09
C GLY A 46 16.33 -1.23 -0.04
N LEU A 47 15.47 -0.31 -0.47
CA LEU A 47 14.78 0.61 0.43
C LEU A 47 13.73 -0.13 1.27
N CYS A 48 13.65 0.20 2.56
CA CYS A 48 12.58 -0.29 3.41
C CYS A 48 11.23 0.30 2.96
N MET A 49 10.27 -0.58 2.65
CA MET A 49 8.89 -0.22 2.32
C MET A 49 7.90 -0.56 3.44
N SER A 50 8.34 -1.18 4.54
CA SER A 50 7.44 -1.60 5.62
C SER A 50 6.75 -0.40 6.27
N ALA A 51 5.42 -0.36 6.20
CA ALA A 51 4.64 0.63 6.93
C ALA A 51 4.89 0.49 8.44
N GLY A 52 5.18 1.60 9.12
CA GLY A 52 5.41 1.60 10.56
C GLY A 52 6.71 0.93 11.04
N CYS A 53 7.70 0.75 10.16
CA CYS A 53 9.03 0.27 10.58
C CYS A 53 9.58 1.16 11.71
N PRO A 54 9.89 0.61 12.90
CA PRO A 54 10.33 1.41 14.04
C PRO A 54 11.72 2.01 13.84
N ASP A 55 12.57 1.35 13.03
CA ASP A 55 13.97 1.76 12.85
C ASP A 55 14.11 2.93 11.88
N CYS A 56 13.41 2.88 10.75
CA CYS A 56 13.60 3.86 9.67
C CYS A 56 12.31 4.51 9.17
N GLY A 57 11.13 4.05 9.62
CA GLY A 57 9.83 4.60 9.20
C GLY A 57 9.60 4.61 7.69
N ALA A 58 10.26 3.72 6.94
CA ALA A 58 10.30 3.70 5.48
C ALA A 58 10.77 5.03 4.86
N LEU A 59 11.62 5.80 5.56
CA LEU A 59 12.00 7.18 5.16
C LEU A 59 12.57 7.24 3.74
N GLY A 60 13.41 6.27 3.34
CA GLY A 60 13.98 6.20 1.99
C GLY A 60 12.90 6.08 0.92
N PHE A 61 11.92 5.19 1.12
CA PHE A 61 10.80 5.03 0.19
C PHE A 61 9.88 6.26 0.19
N ARG A 62 9.59 6.83 1.36
CA ARG A 62 8.78 8.05 1.46
C ARG A 62 9.43 9.25 0.77
N ARG A 63 10.76 9.34 0.75
CA ARG A 63 11.49 10.32 -0.07
C ARG A 63 11.35 10.05 -1.56
N ALA A 64 11.44 8.79 -1.99
CA ALA A 64 11.19 8.43 -3.39
C ALA A 64 9.77 8.83 -3.85
N LEU A 65 8.76 8.63 -3.00
CA LEU A 65 7.40 9.10 -3.24
C LEU A 65 7.33 10.64 -3.29
N ALA A 66 7.99 11.35 -2.36
CA ALA A 66 8.01 12.80 -2.33
C ALA A 66 8.61 13.41 -3.63
N ARG A 67 9.62 12.74 -4.22
CA ARG A 67 10.20 13.16 -5.50
C ARG A 67 9.22 13.09 -6.67
N LEU A 68 8.26 12.17 -6.64
CA LEU A 68 7.20 12.12 -7.66
C LEU A 68 6.40 13.42 -7.64
N ASP A 69 6.19 13.99 -6.45
CA ASP A 69 5.53 15.29 -6.26
C ASP A 69 6.47 16.50 -6.43
N GLY A 70 7.70 16.28 -6.92
CA GLY A 70 8.68 17.34 -7.14
C GLY A 70 9.29 17.91 -5.84
N ILE A 71 9.13 17.23 -4.71
CA ILE A 71 9.71 17.66 -3.44
C ILE A 71 11.19 17.26 -3.39
N ALA A 72 12.05 18.24 -3.12
CA ALA A 72 13.49 18.04 -3.02
C ALA A 72 13.89 17.26 -1.75
N ASP A 73 15.02 16.56 -1.79
CA ASP A 73 15.47 15.63 -0.73
C ASP A 73 15.77 16.32 0.60
N GLU A 74 16.08 17.62 0.56
CA GLU A 74 16.39 18.45 1.71
C GLU A 74 15.13 18.86 2.48
N VAL A 75 13.96 18.82 1.82
CA VAL A 75 12.69 19.17 2.45
C VAL A 75 12.24 18.00 3.34
N PRO A 76 11.93 18.23 4.63
CA PRO A 76 11.41 17.18 5.47
C PRO A 76 10.11 16.60 4.88
N VAL A 77 10.02 15.28 4.77
CA VAL A 77 8.87 14.54 4.19
C VAL A 77 7.54 14.85 4.90
N ASN A 78 7.60 15.29 6.16
CA ASN A 78 6.43 15.64 6.97
C ASN A 78 6.08 17.13 6.93
N SER A 79 6.82 17.95 6.18
CA SER A 79 6.56 19.39 6.09
C SER A 79 5.16 19.63 5.54
N PRO A 80 4.37 20.51 6.17
CA PRO A 80 3.07 20.88 5.63
C PRO A 80 3.25 21.54 4.26
N ARG A 81 2.43 21.13 3.29
CA ARG A 81 2.30 21.87 2.03
C ARG A 81 1.52 23.14 2.33
N LEU A 82 2.17 24.29 2.15
CA LEU A 82 1.57 25.60 2.42
C LEU A 82 0.63 26.03 1.29
N ASP A 83 0.89 25.60 0.07
CA ASP A 83 0.04 25.81 -1.10
C ASP A 83 -0.61 24.48 -1.50
N VAL A 84 -1.94 24.43 -1.41
CA VAL A 84 -2.72 23.30 -1.91
C VAL A 84 -3.01 23.55 -3.39
N PRO A 85 -2.40 22.80 -4.33
CA PRO A 85 -2.65 22.99 -5.75
C PRO A 85 -4.13 22.72 -6.09
N ALA A 86 -4.63 23.40 -7.13
CA ALA A 86 -6.00 23.21 -7.59
C ALA A 86 -6.24 21.79 -8.16
N ALA A 87 -5.18 21.17 -8.69
CA ALA A 87 -5.15 19.82 -9.23
C ALA A 87 -4.44 18.86 -8.25
N PRO A 88 -4.81 17.56 -8.23
CA PRO A 88 -4.13 16.57 -7.41
C PRO A 88 -2.65 16.46 -7.78
N ALA A 89 -1.77 16.29 -6.78
CA ALA A 89 -0.34 16.11 -6.98
C ALA A 89 -0.03 14.84 -7.81
N PRO A 90 1.14 14.79 -8.46
CA PRO A 90 1.53 13.66 -9.32
C PRO A 90 1.37 12.27 -8.68
N LEU A 91 1.72 12.10 -7.40
CA LEU A 91 1.55 10.83 -6.69
C LEU A 91 0.06 10.47 -6.54
N ALA A 92 -0.78 11.42 -6.16
CA ALA A 92 -2.23 11.19 -6.04
C ALA A 92 -2.83 10.79 -7.40
N ARG A 93 -2.39 11.43 -8.49
CA ARG A 93 -2.79 11.03 -9.86
C ARG A 93 -2.31 9.62 -10.21
N ALA A 94 -1.04 9.31 -9.93
CA ALA A 94 -0.48 7.98 -10.19
C ALA A 94 -1.22 6.89 -9.40
N LEU A 95 -1.59 7.14 -8.14
CA LEU A 95 -2.38 6.21 -7.35
C LEU A 95 -3.80 6.07 -7.91
N ALA A 96 -4.47 7.18 -8.25
CA ALA A 96 -5.81 7.15 -8.84
C ALA A 96 -5.83 6.42 -10.20
N GLU A 97 -4.72 6.39 -10.95
CA GLU A 97 -4.61 5.71 -12.25
C GLU A 97 -3.97 4.31 -12.14
N VAL A 98 -3.67 3.83 -10.94
CA VAL A 98 -2.94 2.57 -10.76
C VAL A 98 -3.74 1.38 -11.29
N ASP A 99 -3.12 0.51 -12.08
CA ASP A 99 -3.68 -0.79 -12.41
C ASP A 99 -3.35 -1.77 -11.27
N PHE A 100 -4.37 -2.35 -10.63
CA PHE A 100 -4.18 -3.29 -9.53
C PHE A 100 -3.52 -4.61 -9.96
N ASP A 101 -3.74 -5.05 -11.20
CA ASP A 101 -3.08 -6.23 -11.75
C ASP A 101 -1.60 -6.00 -12.01
N LEU A 102 -1.23 -4.77 -12.37
CA LEU A 102 0.15 -4.37 -12.48
C LEU A 102 0.80 -4.19 -11.11
N LEU A 103 0.09 -3.55 -10.18
CA LEU A 103 0.57 -3.30 -8.83
C LEU A 103 0.95 -4.58 -8.11
N ARG A 104 0.14 -5.65 -8.20
CA ARG A 104 0.43 -6.93 -7.54
C ARG A 104 1.72 -7.60 -8.00
N LEU A 105 2.28 -7.18 -9.14
CA LEU A 105 3.57 -7.67 -9.62
C LEU A 105 4.74 -6.97 -8.92
N ALA A 106 4.53 -5.79 -8.34
CA ALA A 106 5.58 -5.04 -7.67
C ALA A 106 6.03 -5.75 -6.37
N PRO A 107 7.33 -5.76 -6.05
CA PRO A 107 7.82 -6.29 -4.79
C PRO A 107 7.18 -5.55 -3.62
N ARG A 108 6.68 -6.31 -2.65
CA ARG A 108 6.05 -5.75 -1.44
C ARG A 108 4.96 -4.71 -1.74
N TRP A 109 4.20 -4.91 -2.82
CA TRP A 109 3.19 -3.96 -3.30
C TRP A 109 2.22 -3.49 -2.21
N TYR A 110 1.84 -4.37 -1.29
CA TYR A 110 0.92 -4.05 -0.20
C TYR A 110 1.52 -3.00 0.75
N ASP A 111 2.77 -3.21 1.18
CA ASP A 111 3.49 -2.27 2.04
C ASP A 111 3.74 -0.94 1.31
N ALA A 112 4.11 -1.02 0.03
CA ALA A 112 4.32 0.15 -0.80
C ALA A 112 3.03 0.99 -0.92
N LEU A 113 1.88 0.33 -1.12
CA LEU A 113 0.58 0.97 -1.20
C LEU A 113 0.17 1.61 0.13
N ASP A 114 0.35 0.90 1.26
CA ASP A 114 0.05 1.42 2.60
C ASP A 114 0.88 2.69 2.89
N VAL A 115 2.20 2.65 2.63
CA VAL A 115 3.06 3.82 2.81
C VAL A 115 2.66 4.97 1.87
N ALA A 116 2.27 4.68 0.63
CA ALA A 116 1.87 5.71 -0.33
C ALA A 116 0.55 6.39 0.04
N LEU A 117 -0.47 5.62 0.45
CA LEU A 117 -1.73 6.18 0.92
C LEU A 117 -1.54 7.02 2.20
N MET A 118 -0.66 6.59 3.10
CA MET A 118 -0.27 7.37 4.28
C MET A 118 0.57 8.61 3.94
N HIS A 119 1.27 8.61 2.79
CA HIS A 119 2.02 9.76 2.31
C HIS A 119 1.12 10.82 1.67
N VAL A 120 0.03 10.42 1.02
CA VAL A 120 -1.04 11.33 0.55
C VAL A 120 -1.84 11.83 1.76
N ARG A 121 -1.23 12.73 2.53
CA ARG A 121 -1.76 13.20 3.82
C ARG A 121 -2.86 14.24 3.68
N GLU A 122 -2.95 14.90 2.53
CA GLU A 122 -4.01 15.87 2.29
C GLU A 122 -5.34 15.15 2.05
N ARG A 123 -6.32 15.42 2.91
CA ARG A 123 -7.67 14.80 2.84
C ARG A 123 -8.28 14.88 1.45
N ARG A 124 -8.09 16.01 0.75
CA ARG A 124 -8.62 16.22 -0.59
C ARG A 124 -7.97 15.31 -1.64
N GLU A 125 -6.66 15.11 -1.56
CA GLU A 125 -5.93 14.23 -2.50
C GLU A 125 -6.25 12.76 -2.23
N LEU A 126 -6.31 12.36 -0.96
CA LEU A 126 -6.75 11.02 -0.60
C LEU A 126 -8.20 10.78 -1.07
N GLY A 127 -9.08 11.78 -0.91
CA GLY A 127 -10.45 11.74 -1.42
C GLY A 127 -10.52 11.59 -2.92
N PHE A 128 -9.66 12.27 -3.67
CA PHE A 128 -9.55 12.08 -5.10
C PHE A 128 -9.19 10.63 -5.48
N VAL A 129 -8.17 10.03 -4.85
CA VAL A 129 -7.76 8.64 -5.11
C VAL A 129 -8.87 7.66 -4.76
N LEU A 130 -9.42 7.77 -3.55
CA LEU A 130 -10.42 6.83 -3.05
C LEU A 130 -11.76 6.95 -3.78
N ALA A 131 -12.10 8.14 -4.29
CA ALA A 131 -13.30 8.36 -5.10
C ALA A 131 -13.16 7.72 -6.49
N ASP A 132 -11.98 7.72 -7.10
CA ASP A 132 -11.74 6.97 -8.34
C ASP A 132 -11.90 5.47 -8.10
N TRP A 133 -11.17 4.95 -7.11
CA TRP A 133 -11.09 3.51 -6.87
C TRP A 133 -12.44 2.89 -6.53
N VAL A 134 -13.28 3.53 -5.71
CA VAL A 134 -14.58 2.97 -5.30
C VAL A 134 -15.53 2.74 -6.48
N GLN A 135 -15.36 3.49 -7.58
CA GLN A 135 -16.17 3.36 -8.80
C GLN A 135 -15.69 2.23 -9.73
N ARG A 136 -14.52 1.65 -9.46
CA ARG A 136 -13.95 0.61 -10.32
C ARG A 136 -14.72 -0.69 -10.21
N ALA A 137 -14.93 -1.33 -11.36
CA ALA A 137 -15.66 -2.59 -11.45
C ALA A 137 -15.03 -3.71 -10.61
N ALA A 138 -13.70 -3.77 -10.54
CA ALA A 138 -12.96 -4.75 -9.75
C ALA A 138 -11.90 -4.06 -8.88
N ILE A 139 -11.87 -4.44 -7.61
CA ILE A 139 -10.87 -4.02 -6.62
C ILE A 139 -10.44 -5.28 -5.86
N PRO A 140 -9.14 -5.59 -5.74
CA PRO A 140 -8.70 -6.76 -4.98
C PRO A 140 -9.14 -6.68 -3.51
N ALA A 141 -9.50 -7.82 -2.91
CA ALA A 141 -9.92 -7.90 -1.50
C ALA A 141 -8.92 -7.23 -0.55
N ARG A 142 -7.61 -7.42 -0.80
CA ARG A 142 -6.54 -6.81 -0.01
C ARG A 142 -6.47 -5.28 -0.12
N VAL A 143 -6.89 -4.69 -1.24
CA VAL A 143 -6.98 -3.23 -1.37
C VAL A 143 -8.21 -2.71 -0.64
N LEU A 144 -9.36 -3.41 -0.74
CA LEU A 144 -10.55 -3.10 0.04
C LEU A 144 -10.24 -3.12 1.55
N ASP A 145 -9.60 -4.19 2.00
CA ASP A 145 -9.17 -4.40 3.39
C ASP A 145 -8.24 -3.28 3.87
N LEU A 146 -7.19 -2.96 3.10
CA LEU A 146 -6.26 -1.88 3.41
C LEU A 146 -6.97 -0.53 3.56
N VAL A 147 -7.81 -0.15 2.59
CA VAL A 147 -8.53 1.13 2.60
C VAL A 147 -9.52 1.19 3.75
N LEU A 148 -10.24 0.10 4.00
CA LEU A 148 -11.19 -0.01 5.10
C LEU A 148 -10.48 0.19 6.45
N TYR A 149 -9.40 -0.56 6.67
CA TYR A 149 -8.66 -0.56 7.92
C TYR A 149 -7.91 0.76 8.17
N ARG A 150 -7.25 1.33 7.15
CA ARG A 150 -6.40 2.51 7.34
C ARG A 150 -7.16 3.82 7.33
N HIS A 151 -8.26 3.92 6.57
CA HIS A 151 -8.89 5.21 6.29
C HIS A 151 -10.37 5.23 6.62
N VAL A 152 -11.16 4.37 5.97
CA VAL A 152 -12.63 4.46 5.98
C VAL A 152 -13.22 4.26 7.37
N ARG A 153 -12.66 3.35 8.18
CA ARG A 153 -13.13 3.13 9.57
C ARG A 153 -13.03 4.37 10.46
N TYR A 154 -12.24 5.36 10.06
CA TYR A 154 -12.05 6.63 10.77
C TYR A 154 -12.82 7.80 10.12
N GLY A 155 -13.71 7.52 9.16
CA GLY A 155 -14.47 8.54 8.43
C GLY A 155 -13.64 9.33 7.41
N TYR A 156 -12.48 8.81 7.01
CA TYR A 156 -11.64 9.47 6.01
C TYR A 156 -12.00 9.06 4.57
N PRO A 157 -11.86 9.99 3.61
CA PRO A 157 -11.48 11.40 3.80
C PRO A 157 -12.68 12.27 4.21
N ASP A 158 -13.88 11.81 3.95
CA ASP A 158 -15.16 12.34 4.41
C ASP A 158 -16.18 11.20 4.61
N GLU A 159 -17.24 11.47 5.37
CA GLU A 159 -18.25 10.47 5.76
C GLU A 159 -18.97 9.85 4.56
N ARG A 160 -19.28 10.65 3.53
CA ARG A 160 -20.02 10.17 2.37
C ARG A 160 -19.19 9.16 1.57
N LEU A 161 -17.92 9.46 1.33
CA LEU A 161 -17.05 8.53 0.62
C LEU A 161 -16.75 7.30 1.48
N ALA A 162 -16.59 7.47 2.80
CA ALA A 162 -16.44 6.35 3.72
C ALA A 162 -17.65 5.39 3.65
N ASP A 163 -18.88 5.90 3.64
CA ASP A 163 -20.09 5.08 3.50
C ASP A 163 -20.14 4.30 2.19
N LEU A 164 -19.70 4.91 1.07
CA LEU A 164 -19.61 4.22 -0.23
C LEU A 164 -18.61 3.04 -0.16
N TRP A 165 -17.47 3.25 0.47
CA TRP A 165 -16.47 2.19 0.66
C TRP A 165 -16.97 1.08 1.57
N ILE A 166 -17.68 1.41 2.67
CA ILE A 166 -18.30 0.40 3.54
C ILE A 166 -19.30 -0.43 2.73
N GLY A 167 -20.17 0.22 1.95
CA GLY A 167 -21.11 -0.48 1.06
C GLY A 167 -20.41 -1.40 0.08
N ARG A 168 -19.31 -0.95 -0.53
CA ARG A 168 -18.49 -1.75 -1.44
C ARG A 168 -17.88 -2.97 -0.74
N CYS A 169 -17.36 -2.80 0.48
CA CYS A 169 -16.77 -3.88 1.26
C CYS A 169 -17.82 -4.90 1.73
N LEU A 170 -19.01 -4.45 2.16
CA LEU A 170 -20.13 -5.33 2.52
C LEU A 170 -20.55 -6.22 1.35
N HIS A 171 -20.60 -5.66 0.14
CA HIS A 171 -20.88 -6.45 -1.05
C HIS A 171 -19.74 -7.44 -1.33
N ALA A 172 -18.50 -6.95 -1.36
CA ALA A 172 -17.35 -7.76 -1.71
C ALA A 172 -17.06 -8.91 -0.73
N CYS A 173 -17.36 -8.75 0.56
CA CYS A 173 -17.13 -9.82 1.55
C CYS A 173 -18.03 -11.05 1.31
N THR A 174 -19.18 -10.86 0.67
CA THR A 174 -20.07 -11.95 0.27
C THR A 174 -19.61 -12.66 -1.00
N GLU A 175 -18.98 -11.95 -1.93
CA GLU A 175 -18.52 -12.50 -3.23
C GLU A 175 -17.13 -13.11 -3.17
N LEU A 176 -16.19 -12.48 -2.47
CA LEU A 176 -14.76 -12.84 -2.51
C LEU A 176 -14.38 -13.89 -1.46
N ALA A 177 -15.24 -14.10 -0.46
CA ALA A 177 -14.99 -15.00 0.68
C ALA A 177 -13.60 -14.81 1.33
N ASP A 178 -13.10 -13.57 1.36
CA ASP A 178 -11.82 -13.21 1.96
C ASP A 178 -12.00 -12.98 3.46
N ASP A 179 -11.46 -13.90 4.27
CA ASP A 179 -11.62 -13.86 5.73
C ASP A 179 -11.00 -12.60 6.37
N GLY A 180 -9.95 -12.02 5.75
CA GLY A 180 -9.31 -10.80 6.25
C GLY A 180 -10.20 -9.57 6.07
N LEU A 181 -10.81 -9.42 4.89
CA LEU A 181 -11.79 -8.36 4.65
C LEU A 181 -13.00 -8.49 5.60
N VAL A 182 -13.48 -9.71 5.85
CA VAL A 182 -14.57 -9.99 6.79
C VAL A 182 -14.18 -9.58 8.21
N GLU A 183 -13.00 -9.97 8.68
CA GLU A 183 -12.47 -9.59 10.00
C GLU A 183 -12.42 -8.06 10.13
N THR A 184 -11.84 -7.37 9.15
CA THR A 184 -11.72 -5.91 9.16
C THR A 184 -13.08 -5.22 9.14
N LEU A 185 -14.06 -5.74 8.41
CA LEU A 185 -15.44 -5.23 8.44
C LEU A 185 -16.08 -5.33 9.82
N ILE A 186 -15.93 -6.47 10.49
CA ILE A 186 -16.45 -6.67 11.85
C ILE A 186 -15.77 -5.69 12.82
N LEU A 187 -14.46 -5.47 12.67
CA LEU A 187 -13.71 -4.54 13.51
C LEU A 187 -14.04 -3.07 13.23
N ALA A 188 -14.34 -2.72 11.97
CA ALA A 188 -14.58 -1.35 11.54
C ALA A 188 -16.04 -0.90 11.76
N CYS A 189 -17.02 -1.75 11.46
CA CYS A 189 -18.43 -1.40 11.49
C CYS A 189 -19.34 -2.60 11.85
N PRO A 190 -19.21 -3.14 13.08
CA PRO A 190 -19.94 -4.36 13.49
C PRO A 190 -21.46 -4.22 13.37
N GLU A 191 -22.00 -3.04 13.67
CA GLU A 191 -23.43 -2.72 13.50
C GLU A 191 -23.91 -2.90 12.06
N ARG A 192 -23.14 -2.39 11.08
CA ARG A 192 -23.49 -2.47 9.66
C ARG A 192 -23.40 -3.91 9.16
N VAL A 193 -22.39 -4.66 9.61
CA VAL A 193 -22.26 -6.10 9.30
C VAL A 193 -23.40 -6.90 9.93
N GLY A 194 -23.80 -6.60 11.16
CA GLY A 194 -24.91 -7.27 11.86
C GLY A 194 -26.27 -6.99 11.24
N ALA A 195 -26.47 -5.76 10.74
CA ALA A 195 -27.71 -5.32 10.10
C ALA A 195 -27.88 -5.87 8.67
N ASP A 196 -26.80 -6.16 7.95
CA ASP A 196 -26.84 -6.76 6.61
C ASP A 196 -26.90 -8.31 6.71
N PRO A 197 -28.01 -8.96 6.30
CA PRO A 197 -28.14 -10.41 6.44
C PRO A 197 -27.10 -11.22 5.65
N ALA A 198 -26.67 -10.73 4.49
CA ALA A 198 -25.71 -11.42 3.63
C ALA A 198 -24.30 -11.28 4.21
N ALA A 199 -23.91 -10.08 4.63
CA ALA A 199 -22.62 -9.87 5.30
C ALA A 199 -22.54 -10.62 6.63
N ARG A 200 -23.63 -10.62 7.43
CA ARG A 200 -23.72 -11.41 8.66
C ARG A 200 -23.55 -12.91 8.40
N ARG A 201 -24.17 -13.43 7.35
CA ARG A 201 -24.00 -14.84 6.96
C ARG A 201 -22.55 -15.13 6.59
N ALA A 202 -21.94 -14.30 5.73
CA ALA A 202 -20.55 -14.43 5.34
C ALA A 202 -19.60 -14.40 6.56
N ALA A 203 -19.89 -13.54 7.55
CA ALA A 203 -19.14 -13.45 8.80
C ALA A 203 -19.22 -14.74 9.63
N LEU A 204 -20.42 -15.31 9.80
CA LEU A 204 -20.62 -16.58 10.51
C LEU A 204 -19.92 -17.75 9.79
N ASP A 205 -20.04 -17.81 8.46
CA ASP A 205 -19.40 -18.85 7.66
C ASP A 205 -17.88 -18.73 7.73
N SER A 206 -17.34 -17.51 7.76
CA SER A 206 -15.90 -17.25 7.91
C SER A 206 -15.41 -17.58 9.31
N ALA A 207 -16.17 -17.30 10.37
CA ALA A 207 -15.82 -17.68 11.75
C ALA A 207 -15.68 -19.20 11.95
N ALA A 208 -16.40 -20.00 11.14
CA ALA A 208 -16.26 -21.45 11.15
C ALA A 208 -14.88 -21.91 10.63
N ARG A 209 -14.26 -21.14 9.73
CA ARG A 209 -13.00 -21.49 9.05
C ARG A 209 -11.77 -20.73 9.54
N SER A 210 -11.94 -19.48 10.00
CA SER A 210 -10.88 -18.58 10.42
C SER A 210 -10.93 -18.32 11.93
N SER A 211 -9.81 -18.56 12.63
CA SER A 211 -9.67 -18.24 14.04
C SER A 211 -9.75 -16.74 14.30
N CYS A 212 -9.15 -15.92 13.44
CA CYS A 212 -9.15 -14.47 13.61
C CYS A 212 -10.58 -13.90 13.54
N VAL A 213 -11.38 -14.37 12.58
CA VAL A 213 -12.80 -13.98 12.48
C VAL A 213 -13.59 -14.48 13.71
N ARG A 214 -13.31 -15.70 14.17
CA ARG A 214 -13.97 -16.27 15.36
C ARG A 214 -13.71 -15.44 16.63
N ASP A 215 -12.53 -14.87 16.76
CA ASP A 215 -12.16 -14.05 17.92
C ASP A 215 -12.92 -12.71 17.95
N VAL A 216 -13.37 -12.22 16.79
CA VAL A 216 -14.06 -10.92 16.69
C VAL A 216 -15.57 -11.02 16.44
N ILE A 217 -16.10 -12.20 16.07
CA ILE A 217 -17.50 -12.39 15.66
C ILE A 217 -18.51 -12.01 16.75
N GLY A 218 -18.12 -12.10 18.03
CA GLY A 218 -18.96 -11.71 19.17
C GLY A 218 -19.41 -10.26 19.12
N ARG A 219 -18.62 -9.38 18.48
CA ARG A 219 -18.92 -7.95 18.32
C ARG A 219 -20.21 -7.67 17.55
N LEU A 220 -20.68 -8.61 16.74
CA LEU A 220 -21.95 -8.46 16.02
C LEU A 220 -23.18 -8.49 16.95
N GLY A 221 -23.06 -9.09 18.14
CA GLY A 221 -24.14 -9.21 19.12
C GLY A 221 -24.11 -8.18 20.25
N GLU A 222 -23.02 -7.41 20.38
CA GLU A 222 -22.86 -6.37 21.40
C GLU A 222 -23.58 -5.06 21.05
N CYS A 223 -24.13 -4.96 19.83
CA CYS A 223 -24.74 -3.74 19.30
C CYS A 223 -26.27 -3.84 19.08
N ALA A 224 -26.94 -4.78 19.77
CA ALA A 224 -28.39 -4.96 19.74
C ALA A 224 -29.09 -4.30 20.94
#